data_AF-A0A7L8D3H8-F1
#
_entry.id   AF-A0A7L8D3H8-F1
#
_cell.length_a   1.000
_cell.length_b   1.000
_cell.length_c   1.000
_cell.angle_alpha   90.00
_cell.angle_beta   90.00
_cell.angle_gamma   90.00
#
_symmetry.space_group_name_H-M   'P 1'
#
loop_
_entity.id
_entity.type
_entity.pdbx_description
1 polymer ?
#
loop_
_entity_poly.entity_id
_entity_poly.type
_entity_poly.pdbx_seq_one_letter_code
_entity_poly.pdbx_strand_id
1 'polypeptide(L)'
;MGTWHPILAAHEYAPGEWIMVDPSAKPYAVVRALELGGERGYRVVTWAERSEDRQLVGYWQTLRAACAASHRRYLAQHGPGDFAGYPNQAPRR
;
A
#
# COMPACT_ATOMS: atom_id res chain seq x y z
N MET A 1 -13.62 -11.87 11.46
CA MET A 1 -12.45 -11.39 10.69
C MET A 1 -12.55 -9.88 10.63
N GLY A 2 -11.57 -9.15 11.19
CA GLY A 2 -11.62 -7.69 11.21
C GLY A 2 -11.41 -7.12 9.81
N THR A 3 -12.33 -6.27 9.35
CA THR A 3 -12.18 -5.54 8.10
C THR A 3 -10.97 -4.60 8.22
N TRP A 4 -9.98 -4.75 7.34
CA TRP A 4 -8.83 -3.84 7.26
C TRP A 4 -9.32 -2.39 7.09
N HIS A 5 -8.75 -1.46 7.87
CA HIS A 5 -9.12 -0.04 7.80
C HIS A 5 -7.92 0.82 7.33
N PRO A 6 -8.08 1.60 6.24
CA PRO A 6 -6.98 2.28 5.56
C PRO A 6 -6.20 3.28 6.41
N ILE A 7 -6.87 3.95 7.34
CA ILE A 7 -6.22 4.96 8.19
C ILE A 7 -5.42 4.30 9.32
N LEU A 8 -5.83 3.12 9.80
CA LEU A 8 -5.14 2.44 10.91
C LEU A 8 -3.80 1.85 10.47
N ALA A 9 -3.62 1.61 9.17
CA ALA A 9 -2.35 1.14 8.60
C ALA A 9 -1.36 2.27 8.28
N ALA A 10 -1.76 3.53 8.44
CA ALA A 10 -0.93 4.70 8.16
C ALA A 10 -0.24 5.16 9.44
N HIS A 11 1.08 4.94 9.53
CA HIS A 11 1.91 5.44 10.62
C HIS A 11 2.42 6.83 10.25
N GLU A 12 2.02 7.87 10.98
CA GLU A 12 2.57 9.22 10.79
C GLU A 12 4.04 9.26 11.21
N TYR A 13 4.93 9.51 10.25
CA TYR A 13 6.38 9.56 10.46
C TYR A 13 6.87 10.99 10.68
N ALA A 14 6.28 11.93 9.93
CA ALA A 14 6.48 13.36 10.08
C ALA A 14 5.17 14.08 9.75
N PRO A 15 4.99 15.35 10.16
CA PRO A 15 3.77 16.09 9.85
C PRO A 15 3.44 16.06 8.35
N GLY A 16 2.28 15.49 8.01
CA GLY A 16 1.86 15.37 6.61
C GLY A 16 2.56 14.25 5.83
N GLU A 17 3.28 13.34 6.48
CA GLU A 17 3.90 12.17 5.86
C GLU A 17 3.59 10.90 6.65
N TRP A 18 3.03 9.92 5.95
CA TRP A 18 2.64 8.64 6.51
C TRP A 18 3.34 7.50 5.80
N ILE A 19 3.80 6.52 6.57
CA ILE A 19 4.30 5.24 6.08
C ILE A 19 3.18 4.21 6.24
N MET A 20 2.83 3.56 5.15
CA MET A 20 1.86 2.46 5.15
C MET A 20 2.59 1.17 5.51
N VAL A 21 2.13 0.49 6.55
CA VAL A 21 2.70 -0.77 7.03
C VAL A 21 1.69 -1.92 6.97
N ASP A 22 2.18 -3.12 6.70
CA ASP A 22 1.38 -4.34 6.77
C ASP A 22 1.20 -4.83 8.22
N PRO A 23 0.41 -5.89 8.48
CA PRO A 23 0.23 -6.43 9.84
C PRO A 23 1.51 -6.92 10.53
N SER A 24 2.58 -7.19 9.78
CA SER A 24 3.91 -7.56 10.28
C SER A 24 4.84 -6.35 10.43
N ALA A 25 4.28 -5.13 10.40
CA ALA A 25 4.99 -3.86 10.45
C ALA A 25 5.98 -3.62 9.29
N LYS A 26 5.82 -4.35 8.17
CA LYS A 26 6.65 -4.13 6.98
C LYS A 26 6.10 -2.96 6.18
N PRO A 27 6.93 -1.95 5.85
CA PRO A 27 6.48 -0.81 5.07
C PRO A 27 6.31 -1.17 3.59
N TYR A 28 5.29 -0.61 2.94
CA TYR A 28 5.00 -0.86 1.52
C TYR A 28 4.68 0.39 0.69
N ALA A 29 4.28 1.49 1.33
CA ALA A 29 4.05 2.76 0.63
C ALA A 29 4.34 3.96 1.53
N VAL A 30 4.54 5.12 0.90
CA VAL A 30 4.65 6.42 1.56
C VAL A 30 3.57 7.34 1.00
N VAL A 31 2.81 7.99 1.87
CA VAL A 31 1.79 8.98 1.55
C VAL A 31 2.27 10.34 2.06
N ARG A 32 2.30 11.35 1.19
CA ARG A 32 2.70 12.71 1.57
C ARG A 32 1.60 13.71 1.22
N ALA A 33 1.23 14.54 2.17
CA ALA A 33 0.38 15.71 1.99
C ALA A 33 1.10 16.76 1.15
N LEU A 34 0.37 17.35 0.21
CA LEU A 34 0.83 18.43 -0.65
C LEU A 34 -0.16 19.60 -0.52
N GLU A 35 0.35 20.81 -0.63
CA GLU A 35 -0.45 22.02 -0.82
C GLU A 35 -0.17 22.52 -2.24
N LEU A 36 -1.20 22.59 -3.07
CA LEU A 36 -1.12 22.99 -4.48
C LEU A 36 -2.22 24.01 -4.74
N GLY A 37 -1.84 25.27 -4.99
CA GLY A 37 -2.82 26.32 -5.29
C GLY A 37 -3.80 26.64 -4.16
N GLY A 38 -3.44 26.34 -2.90
CA GLY A 38 -4.33 26.48 -1.74
C GLY A 38 -5.25 25.28 -1.49
N GLU A 39 -5.11 24.21 -2.27
CA GLU A 39 -5.82 22.96 -2.06
C GLU A 39 -4.89 21.88 -1.50
N ARG A 40 -5.42 21.10 -0.54
CA ARG A 40 -4.73 19.95 0.04
C ARG A 40 -4.89 18.72 -0.85
N GLY A 41 -3.77 18.14 -1.27
CA GLY A 41 -3.70 16.86 -1.98
C GLY A 41 -2.78 15.86 -1.28
N TYR A 42 -2.74 14.63 -1.79
CA TYR A 42 -1.93 13.53 -1.27
C TYR A 42 -1.23 12.80 -2.41
N ARG A 43 0.09 12.71 -2.34
CA ARG A 43 0.92 11.92 -3.26
C ARG A 43 1.27 10.58 -2.62
N VAL A 44 1.12 9.50 -3.38
CA VAL A 44 1.53 8.16 -2.93
C VAL A 44 2.69 7.69 -3.78
N VAL A 45 3.72 7.17 -3.12
CA VAL A 45 4.81 6.43 -3.74
C VAL A 45 4.97 5.05 -3.11
N THR A 46 5.62 4.13 -3.81
CA THR A 46 6.05 2.86 -3.21
C THR A 46 7.03 3.13 -2.07
N TRP A 47 7.12 2.19 -1.14
CA TRP A 47 8.21 2.21 -0.18
C TRP A 47 9.48 1.66 -0.81
N ALA A 48 10.59 2.33 -0.53
CA ALA A 48 11.95 1.88 -0.74
C ALA A 48 12.83 2.61 0.29
N GLU A 49 13.93 1.98 0.68
CA GLU A 49 14.88 2.54 1.63
C GLU A 49 15.41 3.90 1.14
N ARG A 50 15.89 3.95 -0.10
CA ARG A 50 16.27 5.20 -0.77
C ARG A 50 15.04 5.86 -1.39
N SER A 51 14.98 7.18 -1.27
CA SER A 51 13.84 7.94 -1.82
C SER A 51 13.78 7.94 -3.35
N GLU A 52 14.91 7.82 -4.03
CA GLU A 52 15.03 7.79 -5.49
C GLU A 52 14.49 6.51 -6.13
N ASP A 53 14.51 5.39 -5.40
CA ASP A 53 13.99 4.10 -5.85
C ASP A 53 12.46 4.01 -5.73
N ARG A 54 11.83 5.02 -5.12
CA ARG A 54 10.38 5.04 -4.91
C ARG A 54 9.67 5.41 -6.21
N GLN A 55 8.70 4.60 -6.58
CA GLN A 55 7.90 4.80 -7.78
C GLN A 55 6.60 5.53 -7.44
N LEU A 56 6.22 6.50 -8.27
CA LEU A 56 4.94 7.18 -8.16
C LEU A 56 3.79 6.19 -8.36
N VAL A 57 2.87 6.16 -7.40
CA VAL A 57 1.61 5.42 -7.52
C VAL A 57 0.51 6.35 -8.03
N GLY A 58 0.48 7.60 -7.57
CA GLY A 58 -0.46 8.61 -8.05
C GLY A 58 -0.74 9.73 -7.05
N TYR A 59 -1.87 10.42 -7.27
CA TYR A 59 -2.34 11.55 -6.46
C TYR A 59 -3.82 11.39 -6.12
N TRP A 60 -4.21 11.83 -4.92
CA TRP A 60 -5.58 11.81 -4.42
C TRP A 60 -5.92 13.08 -3.63
N GLN A 61 -7.20 13.40 -3.54
CA GLN A 61 -7.69 14.57 -2.80
C GLN A 61 -7.90 14.29 -1.29
N THR A 62 -7.91 13.02 -0.88
CA THR A 62 -8.12 12.65 0.53
C THR A 62 -7.11 11.62 0.99
N LEU A 63 -6.70 11.71 2.27
CA LEU A 63 -5.80 10.74 2.90
C LEU A 63 -6.37 9.32 2.81
N ARG A 64 -7.67 9.16 3.09
CA ARG A 64 -8.37 7.87 3.02
C ARG A 64 -8.23 7.23 1.63
N ALA A 65 -8.43 8.00 0.56
CA ALA A 65 -8.33 7.48 -0.80
C ALA A 65 -6.88 7.12 -1.16
N ALA A 66 -5.91 7.93 -0.74
CA ALA A 66 -4.48 7.66 -0.91
C ALA A 66 -4.07 6.35 -0.20
N CYS A 67 -4.43 6.19 1.08
CA CYS A 67 -4.16 4.98 1.84
C CYS A 67 -4.83 3.75 1.20
N ALA A 68 -6.10 3.85 0.81
CA ALA A 68 -6.82 2.75 0.15
C ALA A 68 -6.18 2.35 -1.19
N ALA A 69 -5.77 3.32 -2.01
CA ALA A 69 -5.11 3.05 -3.28
C ALA A 69 -3.73 2.41 -3.10
N SER A 70 -2.96 2.89 -2.12
CA SER A 70 -1.66 2.30 -1.78
C SER A 70 -1.78 0.83 -1.38
N HIS A 71 -2.80 0.49 -0.58
CA HIS A 71 -3.04 -0.87 -0.12
C HIS A 71 -3.57 -1.77 -1.24
N ARG A 72 -4.48 -1.28 -2.10
CA ARG A 72 -4.91 -2.02 -3.29
C ARG A 72 -3.73 -2.39 -4.20
N ARG A 73 -2.78 -1.46 -4.39
CA ARG A 73 -1.56 -1.74 -5.15
C ARG A 73 -0.72 -2.81 -4.46
N TYR A 74 -0.53 -2.70 -3.14
CA TYR A 74 0.20 -3.71 -2.36
C TYR A 74 -0.41 -5.11 -2.54
N LEU A 75 -1.74 -5.23 -2.40
CA LEU A 75 -2.46 -6.48 -2.64
C LEU A 75 -2.35 -6.97 -4.08
N ALA A 76 -2.31 -6.09 -5.08
CA ALA A 76 -2.11 -6.50 -6.46
C ALA A 76 -0.70 -7.05 -6.73
N GLN A 77 0.30 -6.62 -5.96
CA GLN A 77 1.69 -7.09 -6.07
C GLN A 77 1.98 -8.34 -5.23
N HIS A 78 1.20 -8.55 -4.16
CA HIS A 78 1.42 -9.61 -3.16
C HIS A 78 0.20 -10.51 -2.96
N GLY A 79 -0.79 -10.43 -3.86
CA GLY A 79 -1.95 -11.30 -3.86
C GLY A 79 -1.54 -12.76 -4.01
N PRO A 80 -2.39 -13.71 -3.62
CA PRO A 80 -2.12 -15.12 -3.88
C PRO A 80 -1.82 -15.26 -5.37
N GLY A 81 -0.62 -15.75 -5.69
CA GLY A 81 -0.26 -16.04 -7.08
C GLY A 81 -1.29 -16.98 -7.70
N ASP A 82 -1.30 -17.07 -9.03
CA ASP A 82 -2.20 -17.98 -9.76
C ASP A 82 -2.22 -19.34 -9.06
N PHE A 83 -3.40 -19.79 -8.67
CA PHE A 83 -3.57 -21.08 -8.04
C PHE A 83 -3.08 -22.15 -9.02
N ALA A 84 -1.91 -22.73 -8.76
CA ALA A 84 -1.22 -23.66 -9.66
C ALA A 84 -1.92 -25.04 -9.80
N GLY A 85 -3.16 -25.17 -9.31
CA GLY A 85 -3.86 -26.43 -9.22
C GLY A 85 -3.39 -27.28 -8.04
N TYR A 86 -4.18 -28.31 -7.69
CA TYR A 86 -3.69 -29.35 -6.79
C TYR A 86 -2.75 -30.28 -7.56
N PRO A 87 -1.62 -30.74 -6.96
CA PRO A 87 -0.81 -31.78 -7.56
C PRO A 87 -1.69 -33.01 -7.77
N ASN A 88 -1.73 -33.52 -9.00
CA ASN A 88 -2.53 -34.68 -9.36
C ASN A 88 -2.09 -35.88 -8.50
N GLN A 89 -2.92 -36.28 -7.54
CA GLN A 89 -2.68 -37.46 -6.73
C GLN A 89 -2.97 -38.68 -7.62
N ALA A 90 -1.95 -39.12 -8.36
CA ALA A 90 -2.04 -40.38 -9.08
C ALA A 90 -2.37 -41.50 -8.06
N PRO A 91 -3.40 -42.33 -8.30
CA PRO A 91 -3.73 -43.41 -7.39
C PRO A 91 -2.54 -44.37 -7.30
N ARG A 92 -2.04 -44.58 -6.07
CA ARG A 92 -1.05 -45.63 -5.80
C ARG A 92 -1.74 -46.97 -6.02
N ARG A 93 -1.30 -47.70 -7.05
CA ARG A 93 -1.62 -49.12 -7.26
C ARG A 93 -0.83 -49.98 -6.30
#